data_AF-A0A382SJ77-F1
#
_entry.id   AF-A0A382SJ77-F1
#
_cell.length_a   1.000
_cell.length_b   1.000
_cell.length_c   1.000
_cell.angle_alpha   90.00
_cell.angle_beta   90.00
_cell.angle_gamma   90.00
#
_symmetry.space_group_name_H-M   'P 1'
#
loop_
_entity.id
_entity.type
_entity.pdbx_description
1 polymer ?
#
loop_
_entity_poly.entity_id
_entity_poly.type
_entity_poly.pdbx_seq_one_letter_code
_entity_poly.pdbx_strand_id
1 'polypeptide(L)'
;MNESALTQLGTAPQDSNDALMASLTPKQIVEELDKFIVGQTKAKRAVGIALRNRWRRQQLPDSLRDEVGPKNILMIGPTGVGKTEIARRLAKLSKSPFIKVEASKYTEVGYVGRDVES
;
A
#
# COMPACT_ATOMS: atom_id res chain seq x y z
N MET A 1 -42.48 19.30 14.44
CA MET A 1 -42.26 17.92 13.96
C MET A 1 -41.88 18.01 12.51
N ASN A 2 -40.58 18.05 12.20
CA ASN A 2 -40.12 17.89 10.82
C ASN A 2 -39.25 16.63 10.81
N GLU A 3 -39.95 15.53 10.60
CA GLU A 3 -39.41 14.25 10.17
C GLU A 3 -38.96 14.37 8.72
N SER A 4 -37.66 14.55 8.51
CA SER A 4 -37.01 14.13 7.26
C SER A 4 -35.64 13.57 7.60
N ALA A 5 -35.65 12.51 8.41
CA ALA A 5 -34.59 11.53 8.40
C ALA A 5 -34.66 10.80 7.05
N LEU A 6 -33.51 10.65 6.39
CA LEU A 6 -33.02 9.41 5.76
C LEU A 6 -32.15 9.69 4.53
N THR A 7 -30.86 9.42 4.73
CA THR A 7 -30.01 8.71 3.77
C THR A 7 -29.60 9.48 2.53
N GLN A 8 -28.62 10.37 2.69
CA GLN A 8 -27.68 10.62 1.61
C GLN A 8 -26.24 10.38 2.05
N LEU A 9 -25.74 9.25 1.56
CA LEU A 9 -24.40 9.11 1.00
C LEU A 9 -23.25 9.01 2.00
N GLY A 10 -23.26 7.93 2.78
CA GLY A 10 -22.01 7.18 2.96
C GLY A 10 -21.60 6.67 1.58
N THR A 11 -20.72 7.42 0.92
CA THR A 11 -20.29 7.21 -0.46
C THR A 11 -19.92 5.75 -0.69
N ALA A 12 -20.66 5.07 -1.58
CA ALA A 12 -20.23 3.81 -2.17
C ALA A 12 -18.79 3.98 -2.70
N PRO A 13 -17.94 2.94 -2.67
CA PRO A 13 -16.57 3.05 -3.17
C PRO A 13 -16.64 3.42 -4.65
N GLN A 14 -16.37 4.68 -4.97
CA GLN A 14 -16.49 5.22 -6.32
C GLN A 14 -15.37 4.73 -7.24
N ASP A 15 -14.32 4.14 -6.67
CA ASP A 15 -13.25 3.49 -7.40
C ASP A 15 -13.40 1.95 -7.37
N SER A 16 -13.42 1.35 -8.55
CA SER A 16 -13.29 -0.11 -8.73
C SER A 16 -12.04 -0.70 -8.05
N ASN A 17 -11.03 0.15 -7.80
CA ASN A 17 -9.82 -0.22 -7.09
C ASN A 17 -10.01 -0.34 -5.57
N ASP A 18 -10.88 0.50 -4.98
CA ASP A 18 -11.22 0.43 -3.56
C ASP A 18 -12.09 -0.79 -3.25
N ALA A 19 -12.97 -1.20 -4.18
CA ALA A 19 -13.73 -2.45 -4.06
C ALA A 19 -12.83 -3.70 -4.09
N LEU A 20 -11.82 -3.74 -4.97
CA LEU A 20 -10.84 -4.83 -5.03
C LEU A 20 -10.05 -4.93 -3.71
N MET A 21 -9.53 -3.81 -3.25
CA MET A 21 -8.80 -3.68 -1.98
C MET A 21 -9.67 -4.00 -0.75
N ALA A 22 -10.96 -3.68 -0.80
CA ALA A 22 -11.91 -3.99 0.28
C ALA A 22 -12.08 -5.49 0.49
N SER A 23 -12.07 -6.26 -0.59
CA SER A 23 -12.23 -7.71 -0.55
C SER A 23 -10.98 -8.47 -0.10
N LEU A 24 -9.78 -7.91 -0.32
CA LEU A 24 -8.53 -8.65 -0.05
C LEU A 24 -8.17 -8.64 1.43
N THR A 25 -8.17 -9.83 2.03
CA THR A 25 -7.64 -10.09 3.36
C THR A 25 -6.11 -10.23 3.33
N PRO A 26 -5.42 -10.03 4.47
CA PRO A 26 -3.97 -10.26 4.54
C PRO A 26 -3.55 -11.67 4.09
N LYS A 27 -4.39 -12.70 4.30
CA LYS A 27 -4.12 -14.06 3.86
C LYS A 27 -4.16 -14.17 2.34
N GLN A 28 -5.21 -13.65 1.71
CA GLN A 28 -5.34 -13.64 0.24
C GLN A 28 -4.23 -12.83 -0.44
N ILE A 29 -3.78 -11.73 0.17
CA ILE A 29 -2.62 -10.98 -0.34
C ILE A 29 -1.36 -11.84 -0.30
N VAL A 30 -1.13 -12.58 0.79
CA VAL A 30 0.02 -13.49 0.89
C VAL A 30 -0.07 -14.61 -0.16
N GLU A 31 -1.24 -15.23 -0.32
CA GLU A 31 -1.49 -16.27 -1.32
C GLU A 31 -1.25 -15.78 -2.75
N GLU A 32 -1.64 -14.54 -3.06
CA GLU A 32 -1.36 -13.95 -4.37
C GLU A 32 0.13 -13.70 -4.58
N LEU A 33 0.85 -13.28 -3.53
CA LEU A 33 2.30 -13.11 -3.57
C LEU A 33 3.05 -14.46 -3.64
N ASP A 34 2.49 -15.53 -3.09
CA ASP A 34 3.06 -16.88 -3.14
C ASP A 34 3.17 -17.41 -4.59
N LYS A 35 2.32 -16.95 -5.50
CA LYS A 35 2.38 -17.32 -6.93
C LYS A 35 3.65 -16.83 -7.65
N PHE A 36 4.33 -15.83 -7.10
CA PHE A 36 5.48 -15.18 -7.76
C PHE A 36 6.76 -15.17 -6.92
N ILE A 37 6.63 -15.18 -5.59
CA ILE A 37 7.77 -15.14 -4.67
C ILE A 37 7.76 -16.44 -3.89
N VAL A 38 8.89 -17.15 -3.83
CA VAL A 38 9.03 -18.37 -3.01
C VAL A 38 9.54 -17.99 -1.62
N GLY A 39 8.92 -18.54 -0.56
CA GLY A 39 9.32 -18.26 0.82
C GLY A 39 9.00 -16.82 1.28
N GLN A 40 9.88 -16.20 2.07
CA GLN A 40 9.76 -14.81 2.55
C GLN A 40 8.43 -14.48 3.28
N THR A 41 7.87 -15.45 4.01
CA THR A 41 6.55 -15.33 4.66
C THR A 41 6.42 -14.10 5.57
N LYS A 42 7.48 -13.75 6.31
CA LYS A 42 7.50 -12.56 7.18
C LYS A 42 7.32 -11.27 6.38
N ALA A 43 8.03 -11.13 5.26
CA ALA A 43 7.95 -9.95 4.40
C ALA A 43 6.58 -9.85 3.72
N LYS A 44 6.06 -10.96 3.18
CA LYS A 44 4.70 -11.02 2.57
C LYS A 44 3.61 -10.64 3.55
N ARG A 45 3.69 -11.15 4.79
CA ARG A 45 2.74 -10.80 5.86
C ARG A 45 2.83 -9.31 6.23
N ALA A 46 4.04 -8.75 6.34
CA ALA A 46 4.23 -7.34 6.66
C ALA A 46 3.57 -6.44 5.60
N VAL A 47 3.81 -6.71 4.31
CA VAL A 47 3.22 -5.91 3.23
C VAL A 47 1.70 -6.12 3.12
N GLY A 48 1.20 -7.33 3.35
CA GLY A 48 -0.24 -7.61 3.36
C GLY A 48 -0.97 -6.88 4.49
N ILE A 49 -0.35 -6.76 5.67
CA ILE A 49 -0.89 -5.97 6.78
C ILE A 49 -0.87 -4.48 6.44
N ALA A 50 0.23 -3.95 5.91
CA ALA A 50 0.31 -2.54 5.53
C ALA A 50 -0.75 -2.17 4.48
N LEU A 51 -0.93 -3.04 3.48
CA LEU A 51 -1.95 -2.85 2.45
C LEU A 51 -3.38 -2.89 3.03
N ARG A 52 -3.67 -3.84 3.92
CA ARG A 52 -4.98 -3.92 4.61
C ARG A 52 -5.23 -2.73 5.53
N ASN A 53 -4.19 -2.21 6.19
CA ASN A 53 -4.31 -1.04 7.04
C ASN A 53 -4.67 0.22 6.25
N ARG A 54 -4.21 0.34 5.00
CA ARG A 54 -4.65 1.43 4.09
C ARG A 54 -6.17 1.41 3.89
N TRP A 55 -6.75 0.24 3.63
CA TRP A 55 -8.21 0.09 3.48
C TRP A 55 -8.96 0.32 4.80
N ARG A 56 -8.43 -0.16 5.93
CA ARG A 56 -9.02 0.10 7.25
C ARG A 56 -9.05 1.59 7.57
N ARG A 57 -8.00 2.33 7.21
CA ARG A 57 -7.93 3.77 7.39
C ARG A 57 -9.04 4.51 6.63
N GLN A 58 -9.38 4.08 5.41
CA GLN A 58 -10.46 4.69 4.62
C GLN A 58 -11.84 4.54 5.28
N GLN A 59 -12.03 3.54 6.16
CA GLN A 59 -13.28 3.34 6.90
C GLN A 59 -13.34 4.09 8.23
N LEU A 60 -12.25 4.70 8.66
CA LEU A 60 -12.28 5.50 9.88
C LEU A 60 -13.07 6.80 9.64
N PRO A 61 -13.72 7.35 10.68
CA PRO A 61 -14.25 8.70 10.67
C PRO A 61 -13.16 9.71 10.32
N ASP A 62 -13.52 10.81 9.65
CA ASP A 62 -12.55 11.79 9.15
C ASP A 62 -11.64 12.34 10.27
N SER A 63 -12.19 12.57 11.48
CA SER A 63 -11.43 13.05 12.64
C SER A 63 -10.27 12.13 13.05
N LEU A 64 -10.41 10.81 12.88
CA LEU A 64 -9.39 9.83 13.22
C LEU A 64 -8.53 9.44 12.01
N ARG A 65 -9.02 9.69 10.79
CA ARG A 65 -8.34 9.29 9.56
C ARG A 65 -6.99 10.00 9.41
N ASP A 66 -6.95 11.29 9.75
CA ASP A 66 -5.75 12.13 9.61
C ASP A 66 -4.67 11.79 10.65
N GLU A 67 -5.05 11.25 11.80
CA GLU A 67 -4.13 10.78 12.83
C GLU A 67 -3.43 9.46 12.45
N VAL A 68 -4.02 8.69 11.52
CA VAL A 68 -3.50 7.38 11.12
C VAL A 68 -2.61 7.51 9.88
N GLY A 69 -1.30 7.60 10.14
CA GLY A 69 -0.28 7.57 9.09
C GLY A 69 -0.05 6.18 8.45
N PRO A 70 0.49 6.13 7.21
CA PRO A 70 0.93 4.88 6.58
C PRO A 70 1.98 4.14 7.43
N LYS A 71 1.97 2.80 7.34
CA LYS A 71 2.97 1.95 8.01
C LYS A 71 4.07 1.58 7.01
N ASN A 72 5.11 2.40 6.97
CA ASN A 72 6.28 2.18 6.12
C ASN A 72 7.05 0.91 6.52
N ILE A 73 7.68 0.25 5.55
CA ILE A 73 8.35 -1.04 5.74
C ILE A 73 9.81 -0.92 5.32
N LEU A 74 10.71 -1.30 6.22
CA LEU A 74 12.13 -1.54 5.92
C LEU A 74 12.35 -3.05 5.74
N MET A 75 12.81 -3.46 4.55
CA MET A 75 13.14 -4.86 4.27
C MET A 75 14.64 -5.10 4.41
N ILE A 76 15.04 -5.97 5.33
CA ILE A 76 16.44 -6.36 5.56
C ILE A 76 16.67 -7.77 5.03
N GLY A 77 17.71 -7.94 4.21
CA GLY A 77 18.12 -9.25 3.67
C GLY A 77 19.12 -9.12 2.52
N PRO A 78 19.78 -10.22 2.10
CA PRO A 78 20.80 -10.19 1.06
C PRO A 78 20.23 -9.80 -0.32
N THR A 79 21.10 -9.52 -1.28
CA THR A 79 20.68 -9.24 -2.66
C THR A 79 20.03 -10.47 -3.30
N GLY A 80 19.16 -10.27 -4.30
CA GLY A 80 18.52 -11.37 -5.03
C GLY A 80 17.36 -12.11 -4.34
N VAL A 81 17.10 -11.92 -3.04
CA VAL A 81 16.05 -12.67 -2.31
C VAL A 81 14.59 -12.23 -2.56
N GLY A 82 14.36 -11.30 -3.49
CA GLY A 82 13.01 -10.88 -3.87
C GLY A 82 12.43 -9.66 -3.14
N LYS A 83 13.23 -8.87 -2.40
CA LYS A 83 12.77 -7.63 -1.72
C LYS A 83 12.02 -6.69 -2.67
N THR A 84 12.63 -6.37 -3.80
CA THR A 84 12.05 -5.49 -4.82
C THR A 84 10.84 -6.13 -5.51
N GLU A 85 10.86 -7.45 -5.70
CA GLU A 85 9.78 -8.17 -6.38
C GLU A 85 8.51 -8.20 -5.52
N ILE A 86 8.64 -8.34 -4.20
CA ILE A 86 7.50 -8.21 -3.26
C ILE A 86 6.82 -6.85 -3.43
N ALA A 87 7.60 -5.76 -3.44
CA ALA A 87 7.04 -4.41 -3.60
C ALA A 87 6.38 -4.20 -4.98
N ARG A 88 7.05 -4.67 -6.06
CA ARG A 88 6.53 -4.60 -7.43
C ARG A 88 5.20 -5.36 -7.58
N ARG A 89 5.13 -6.59 -7.05
CA ARG A 89 3.92 -7.43 -7.13
C ARG A 89 2.78 -6.88 -6.30
N LEU A 90 3.09 -6.35 -5.11
CA LEU A 90 2.10 -5.69 -4.27
C LEU A 90 1.47 -4.47 -4.97
N ALA A 91 2.28 -3.65 -5.64
CA ALA A 91 1.78 -2.51 -6.40
C ALA A 91 0.90 -2.95 -7.59
N LYS A 92 1.30 -4.00 -8.31
CA LYS A 92 0.48 -4.59 -9.39
C LYS A 92 -0.85 -5.13 -8.87
N LEU A 93 -0.85 -5.82 -7.73
CA LEU A 93 -2.05 -6.36 -7.09
C LEU A 93 -3.04 -5.26 -6.69
N SER A 94 -2.52 -4.18 -6.10
CA SER A 94 -3.31 -3.03 -5.64
C SER A 94 -3.55 -1.97 -6.72
N LYS A 95 -3.12 -2.22 -7.96
CA LYS A 95 -3.09 -1.26 -9.08
C LYS A 95 -2.57 0.12 -8.66
N SER A 96 -1.56 0.14 -7.81
CA SER A 96 -0.96 1.37 -7.29
C SER A 96 0.22 1.79 -8.17
N PRO A 97 0.48 3.10 -8.30
CA PRO A 97 1.73 3.59 -8.89
C PRO A 97 2.95 2.99 -8.17
N PHE A 98 3.98 2.62 -8.93
CA PHE A 98 5.20 2.03 -8.39
C PHE A 98 6.43 2.69 -8.98
N ILE A 99 7.32 3.16 -8.12
CA ILE A 99 8.61 3.72 -8.49
C ILE A 99 9.72 3.02 -7.72
N LYS A 100 10.79 2.64 -8.42
CA LYS A 100 12.03 2.13 -7.83
C LYS A 100 13.08 3.21 -7.96
N VAL A 101 13.57 3.69 -6.82
CA VAL A 101 14.69 4.64 -6.75
C VAL A 101 15.83 4.03 -5.95
N GLU A 102 17.06 4.40 -6.30
CA GLU A 102 18.27 4.01 -5.57
C GLU A 102 18.74 5.21 -4.76
N ALA A 103 18.90 5.04 -3.44
CA ALA A 103 19.24 6.14 -2.55
C ALA A 103 20.59 6.79 -2.86
N SER A 104 21.55 6.01 -3.37
CA SER A 104 22.88 6.52 -3.76
C SER A 104 22.83 7.55 -4.90
N LYS A 105 21.76 7.57 -5.71
CA LYS A 105 21.55 8.57 -6.76
C LYS A 105 21.46 10.00 -6.22
N TYR A 106 21.16 10.17 -4.93
CA TYR A 106 21.06 11.46 -4.27
C TYR A 106 22.31 11.83 -3.46
N THR A 107 23.35 10.98 -3.48
CA THR A 107 24.61 11.21 -2.76
C THR A 107 25.82 11.36 -3.70
N GLU A 108 25.68 11.07 -5.00
CA GLU A 108 26.76 11.27 -5.98
C GLU A 108 26.96 12.77 -6.26
N VAL A 109 28.20 13.21 -6.12
CA VAL A 109 28.66 14.60 -6.15
C VAL A 109 28.34 15.23 -7.52
N GLY A 110 27.31 16.07 -7.55
CA GLY A 110 26.86 16.72 -8.79
C GLY A 110 25.43 17.20 -8.67
N TYR A 111 25.16 18.09 -7.71
CA TYR A 111 23.86 18.71 -7.53
C TYR A 111 23.60 19.72 -8.66
N VAL A 112 23.17 19.23 -9.81
CA VAL A 112 22.43 19.99 -10.83
C VAL A 112 21.42 19.03 -11.48
N GLY A 113 20.23 18.90 -10.88
CA GLY A 113 19.08 18.26 -11.53
C GLY A 113 18.73 16.85 -11.04
N ARG A 114 18.02 16.78 -9.92
CA ARG A 114 16.77 16.04 -9.67
C ARG A 114 16.48 16.16 -8.18
N ASP A 115 15.56 17.07 -7.85
CA ASP A 115 15.12 17.25 -6.48
C ASP A 115 14.34 16.00 -6.01
N VAL A 116 14.20 15.80 -4.70
CA VAL A 116 13.40 14.69 -4.14
C VAL A 116 11.93 14.78 -4.61
N GLU A 117 11.51 15.96 -5.05
CA GLU A 117 10.16 16.30 -5.53
C GLU A 117 9.94 16.09 -7.05
N SER A 118 10.95 15.68 -7.83
CA SER A 118 10.87 15.51 -9.30
C SER A 118 10.46 14.13 -9.79
#